data_AF-A0A2N8P4W8-F1
#
_entry.id   AF-A0A2N8P4W8-F1
#
_cell.length_a   1.000
_cell.length_b   1.000
_cell.length_c   1.000
_cell.angle_alpha   90.00
_cell.angle_beta   90.00
_cell.angle_gamma   90.00
#
_symmetry.space_group_name_H-M   'P 1'
#
loop_
_entity.id
_entity.type
_entity.pdbx_description
1 polymer ?
#
loop_
_entity_poly.entity_id
_entity_poly.type
_entity_poly.pdbx_seq_one_letter_code
_entity_poly.pdbx_strand_id
1 'polypeptide(L)' 'MLRWTRTVPLATHLAMLGSRSYFAALGPAAAPVLEDERAALLKVFPDGRVEEAYRLDLTVARRPVS' A
#
# COMPACT_ATOMS: atom_id res chain seq x y z
N MET A 1 9.19 -1.57 -17.80
CA MET A 1 8.61 -1.50 -16.45
C MET A 1 9.62 -0.89 -15.48
N LEU A 2 9.28 0.27 -14.93
CA LEU A 2 10.10 1.00 -13.96
C LEU A 2 10.00 0.33 -12.58
N ARG A 3 11.07 0.38 -11.79
CA ARG A 3 11.10 -0.07 -10.40
C ARG A 3 11.24 1.14 -9.49
N TRP A 4 10.50 1.15 -8.41
CA TRP A 4 10.59 2.18 -7.39
C TRP A 4 10.36 1.56 -6.01
N THR A 5 11.16 1.98 -5.04
CA THR A 5 11.00 1.59 -3.64
C THR A 5 10.77 2.82 -2.78
N ARG A 6 10.05 2.64 -1.68
CA ARG A 6 9.97 3.63 -0.60
C ARG A 6 9.92 2.92 0.74
N THR A 7 10.40 3.59 1.79
CA THR A 7 10.27 3.10 3.17
C THR A 7 9.33 4.02 3.93
N VAL A 8 8.23 3.47 4.44
CA VAL A 8 7.17 4.23 5.12
C VAL A 8 6.92 3.68 6.53
N PRO A 9 6.33 4.46 7.45
CA PRO A 9 5.82 3.92 8.70
C PRO A 9 4.77 2.83 8.43
N LEU A 10 4.76 1.79 9.26
CA LEU A 10 3.79 0.68 9.19
C LEU A 10 2.35 1.18 9.26
N ALA A 11 2.08 2.23 10.04
CA ALA A 11 0.76 2.88 10.07
C ALA A 11 0.36 3.46 8.71
N THR A 12 1.30 4.05 7.96
CA THR A 12 1.06 4.56 6.60
C THR A 12 0.80 3.42 5.62
N HIS A 13 1.55 2.31 5.74
CA HIS A 13 1.31 1.10 4.96
C HIS A 13 -0.11 0.55 5.18
N LEU A 14 -0.52 0.40 6.45
CA LEU A 14 -1.86 -0.10 6.79
C LEU A 14 -2.98 0.85 6.34
N ALA A 15 -2.78 2.17 6.42
CA ALA A 15 -3.77 3.13 5.91
C ALA A 15 -3.96 2.99 4.40
N MET A 16 -2.87 2.82 3.64
CA MET A 16 -2.95 2.52 2.20
C MET A 16 -3.59 1.15 1.93
N LEU A 17 -3.27 0.14 2.73
CA LEU A 17 -3.86 -1.19 2.61
C LEU A 17 -5.38 -1.12 2.82
N GLY A 18 -5.84 -0.44 3.87
CA GLY A 18 -7.26 -0.25 4.19
C GLY A 18 -8.05 0.53 3.13
N SER A 19 -7.39 1.33 2.29
CA SER A 19 -8.04 2.06 1.19
C SER A 19 -8.33 1.18 -0.04
N ARG A 20 -7.89 -0.09 -0.05
CA ARG A 20 -8.16 -1.01 -1.15
C ARG A 20 -9.65 -1.37 -1.20
N SER A 21 -10.18 -1.56 -2.40
CA SER A 21 -11.62 -1.75 -2.63
C SER A 21 -12.24 -2.86 -1.79
N TYR A 22 -11.51 -3.95 -1.54
CA TYR A 22 -12.01 -5.05 -0.71
C TYR A 22 -12.12 -4.69 0.78
N PHE A 23 -11.19 -3.89 1.33
CA PHE A 23 -11.34 -3.35 2.69
C PHE A 23 -12.39 -2.24 2.75
N ALA A 24 -12.42 -1.35 1.74
CA ALA A 24 -13.41 -0.29 1.65
C ALA A 24 -14.85 -0.85 1.56
N ALA A 25 -15.05 -1.97 0.84
CA ALA A 25 -16.33 -2.65 0.75
C ALA A 25 -16.78 -3.30 2.09
N LEU A 26 -15.83 -3.74 2.91
CA LEU A 26 -16.11 -4.25 4.26
C LEU A 26 -16.42 -3.13 5.27
N GLY A 27 -15.97 -1.90 4.98
CA GLY A 27 -16.19 -0.74 5.85
C GLY A 27 -15.69 -1.00 7.28
N PRO A 28 -16.47 -0.71 8.33
CA PRO A 28 -16.05 -0.94 9.72
C PRO A 28 -15.68 -2.39 10.06
N ALA A 29 -16.21 -3.38 9.32
CA ALA A 29 -15.88 -4.79 9.54
C ALA A 29 -14.43 -5.14 9.16
N ALA A 30 -13.72 -4.25 8.45
CA ALA A 30 -12.30 -4.40 8.15
C ALA A 30 -11.39 -4.17 9.38
N ALA A 31 -11.86 -3.45 10.41
CA ALA A 31 -10.99 -3.00 11.50
C ALA A 31 -10.30 -4.14 12.27
N PRO A 32 -10.98 -5.25 12.64
CA PRO A 32 -10.31 -6.37 13.32
C PRO A 32 -9.22 -7.00 12.44
N VAL A 33 -9.47 -7.15 11.13
CA VAL A 33 -8.50 -7.72 10.19
C VAL A 33 -7.25 -6.84 10.08
N LEU A 34 -7.43 -5.51 10.02
CA LEU A 34 -6.30 -4.57 9.93
C LEU A 34 -5.48 -4.51 11.22
N GLU A 35 -6.07 -4.76 12.39
CA GLU A 35 -5.34 -4.83 13.66
C GLU A 35 -4.60 -6.17 13.82
N ASP A 36 -5.18 -7.28 13.38
CA ASP A 36 -4.46 -8.56 13.30
C ASP A 36 -3.26 -8.45 12.35
N GLU A 37 -3.45 -7.80 11.19
CA GLU A 37 -2.37 -7.52 10.25
C GLU A 37 -1.30 -6.62 10.86
N ARG A 38 -1.66 -5.58 11.62
CA ARG A 38 -0.70 -4.75 12.37
C ARG A 38 0.16 -5.60 13.29
N ALA A 39 -0.46 -6.48 14.08
CA ALA A 39 0.24 -7.33 15.03
C ALA A 39 1.17 -8.33 14.33
N ALA A 40 0.78 -8.84 13.16
CA ALA A 40 1.63 -9.69 12.34
C ALA A 40 2.81 -8.91 11.76
N LEU A 41 2.56 -7.74 11.17
CA LEU A 41 3.59 -6.92 10.54
C LEU A 41 4.62 -6.40 11.54
N LEU A 42 4.24 -6.03 12.77
CA LEU A 42 5.20 -5.60 13.79
C LEU A 42 6.18 -6.70 14.22
N LYS A 43 5.83 -7.98 14.05
CA LYS A 43 6.77 -9.09 14.28
C LYS A 43 7.83 -9.18 13.18
N VAL A 44 7.46 -8.79 11.95
CA VAL A 44 8.36 -8.81 10.77
C VAL A 44 9.17 -7.52 10.67
N PHE A 45 8.55 -6.38 11.02
CA PHE A 45 9.10 -5.03 10.97
C PHE A 45 9.12 -4.44 12.39
N PRO A 46 10.03 -4.89 13.25
CA PRO A 46 10.06 -4.48 14.66
C PRO A 46 10.39 -3.00 14.85
N ASP A 47 11.01 -2.34 13.86
CA ASP A 47 11.25 -0.89 13.84
C ASP A 47 10.04 -0.08 13.34
N GLY A 48 8.95 -0.77 12.96
CA GLY A 48 7.73 -0.16 12.45
C GLY A 48 7.90 0.50 11.08
N ARG A 49 8.92 0.13 10.30
CA ARG A 49 9.14 0.65 8.94
C ARG A 49 8.99 -0.46 7.91
N VAL A 50 8.26 -0.17 6.84
CA VAL A 50 7.99 -1.10 5.76
C VAL A 50 8.63 -0.56 4.49
N GLU A 51 9.50 -1.36 3.85
CA GLU A 51 9.95 -1.11 2.49
C GLU A 51 8.90 -1.67 1.51
N GLU A 52 8.38 -0.79 0.65
CA GLU A 52 7.40 -1.13 -0.37
C GLU A 52 8.07 -1.04 -1.75
N ALA A 53 8.16 -2.17 -2.43
CA ALA A 53 8.71 -2.27 -3.78
C ALA A 53 7.59 -2.30 -4.82
N TYR A 54 7.57 -1.32 -5.72
CA TYR A 54 6.61 -1.19 -6.80
C TYR A 54 7.24 -1.44 -8.16
N ARG A 55 6.43 -2.01 -9.05
CA ARG A 55 6.71 -2.02 -10.48
C ARG A 55 5.66 -1.16 -11.17
N LEU A 56 6.12 -0.27 -12.05
CA LEU A 56 5.30 0.74 -12.67
C LEU A 56 5.39 0.63 -14.19
N ASP A 57 4.25 0.68 -14.85
CA ASP A 57 4.16 0.90 -16.29
C ASP A 57 3.75 2.34 -16.54
N LEU A 58 4.59 3.05 -17.30
CA LEU A 58 4.38 4.45 -17.66
C LEU A 58 4.13 4.53 -19.17
N THR A 59 2.91 4.91 -19.54
CA THR A 59 2.53 5.13 -20.93
C THR A 59 2.45 6.63 -21.20
N VAL A 60 3.20 7.09 -22.20
CA VAL A 60 3.19 8.49 -22.64
C VAL A 60 2.61 8.57 -24.03
N ALA A 61 1.61 9.42 -24.22
CA ALA A 61 1.05 9.72 -25.53
C ALA A 61 1.25 11.21 -25.85
N ARG A 62 1.56 11.52 -27.12
CA ARG A 62 1.58 12.89 -27.61
C ARG A 62 0.24 13.21 -28.25
N ARG A 63 -0.28 14.42 -27.99
CA ARG A 63 -1.45 14.91 -28.72
C ARG A 63 -1.09 15.07 -30.21
N PRO A 64 -1.93 14.59 -31.16
CA PRO A 64 -1.71 14.84 -32.58
C PRO A 64 -1.68 16.34 -32.87
N VAL A 65 -0.83 16.76 -33.80
CA VAL A 65 -0.90 18.11 -34.37
C VAL A 65 -1.93 18.07 -35.49
N SER A 66 -2.98 18.86 -35.34
CA SER A 66 -4.05 19.07 -36.33
C SER A 66 -3.54 19.81 -37.55
#